data_AF-A0A7J8XX08-F1
#
_entry.id   AF-A0A7J8XX08-F1
#
_cell.length_a   1.000
_cell.length_b   1.000
_cell.length_c   1.000
_cell.angle_alpha   90.00
_cell.angle_beta   90.00
_cell.angle_gamma   90.00
#
_symmetry.space_group_name_H-M   'P 1'
#
loop_
_entity.id
_entity.type
_entity.pdbx_description
1 polymer ?
#
loop_
_entity_poly.entity_id
_entity_poly.type
_entity_poly.pdbx_seq_one_letter_code
_entity_poly.pdbx_strand_id
1 'polypeptide(L)'
;ADANCKRLVRNGIVRVADIKFPLPYRPKSFPLVIVSDALDYLSPRYLNKTLPDFARVSADGVVLFTGFPGQRKAKAADVSKYGRAAKLRSSTWWARYFIQTSLEENEVAAKKFSRAAEKSSYNPSCQIFHLRSYR
;
A
#
# COMPACT_ATOMS: atom_id res chain seq x y z
N ALA A 1 -1.75 -19.45 7.85
CA ALA A 1 -1.10 -18.58 8.83
C ALA A 1 -0.51 -19.43 9.94
N ASP A 2 0.70 -19.11 10.39
CA ASP A 2 1.36 -19.80 11.52
C ASP A 2 0.61 -19.55 12.85
N ALA A 3 1.05 -20.25 13.91
CA ALA A 3 0.44 -20.14 15.24
C ALA A 3 0.59 -18.73 15.86
N ASN A 4 1.68 -18.02 15.57
CA ASN A 4 1.95 -16.69 16.11
C ASN A 4 0.96 -15.66 15.55
N CYS A 5 0.74 -15.67 14.24
CA CYS A 5 -0.24 -14.83 13.56
C CYS A 5 -1.65 -15.07 14.11
N LYS A 6 -2.05 -16.35 14.27
CA LYS A 6 -3.35 -16.71 14.87
C LYS A 6 -3.51 -16.13 16.29
N ARG A 7 -2.46 -16.16 17.10
CA ARG A 7 -2.45 -15.58 18.46
C ARG A 7 -2.63 -14.07 18.43
N LEU A 8 -1.93 -13.36 17.53
CA LEU A 8 -2.06 -11.90 17.40
C LEU A 8 -3.47 -11.47 16.97
N VAL A 9 -4.13 -12.26 16.11
CA VAL A 9 -5.52 -12.04 15.72
C VAL A 9 -6.45 -12.26 16.91
N ARG A 10 -6.29 -13.37 17.66
CA ARG A 10 -7.11 -13.67 18.85
C ARG A 10 -6.98 -12.60 19.93
N ASN A 11 -5.78 -12.04 20.10
CA ASN A 11 -5.52 -10.97 21.06
C ASN A 11 -6.02 -9.59 20.58
N GLY A 12 -6.59 -9.48 19.38
CA GLY A 12 -7.10 -8.23 18.82
C GLY A 12 -6.02 -7.23 18.39
N ILE A 13 -4.75 -7.63 18.38
CA ILE A 13 -3.63 -6.81 17.90
C ILE A 13 -3.67 -6.73 16.36
N VAL A 14 -3.91 -7.87 15.70
CA VAL A 14 -4.13 -7.93 14.25
C VAL A 14 -5.63 -7.98 13.99
N ARG A 15 -6.14 -7.00 13.25
CA ARG A 15 -7.53 -6.98 12.81
C ARG A 15 -7.63 -7.54 11.40
N VAL A 16 -8.65 -8.36 11.17
CA VAL A 16 -8.95 -8.93 9.85
C VAL A 16 -9.95 -8.00 9.17
N ALA A 17 -9.62 -7.53 7.97
CA ALA A 17 -10.48 -6.69 7.16
C ALA A 17 -10.31 -7.04 5.67
N ASP A 18 -11.40 -6.95 4.91
CA ASP A 18 -11.35 -7.00 3.45
C ASP A 18 -11.19 -5.58 2.91
N ILE A 19 -9.98 -5.26 2.46
CA ILE A 19 -9.60 -3.93 1.98
C ILE A 19 -10.33 -3.49 0.71
N LYS A 20 -11.08 -4.37 0.04
CA LYS A 20 -11.96 -4.00 -1.07
C LYS A 20 -13.17 -3.16 -0.61
N PHE A 21 -13.46 -3.16 0.68
CA PHE A 21 -14.56 -2.44 1.31
C PHE A 21 -14.03 -1.37 2.28
N PRO A 22 -14.82 -0.31 2.56
CA PRO A 22 -14.41 0.74 3.47
C PRO A 22 -14.06 0.20 4.86
N LEU A 23 -12.93 0.66 5.40
CA LEU A 23 -12.50 0.30 6.73
C LEU A 23 -13.40 0.94 7.80
N PRO A 24 -13.71 0.22 8.89
CA PRO A 24 -14.63 0.67 9.95
C PRO A 24 -13.97 1.69 10.91
N TYR A 25 -13.12 2.56 10.38
CA TYR A 25 -12.44 3.62 11.14
C TYR A 25 -12.96 4.99 10.71
N ARG A 26 -12.97 5.95 11.63
CA ARG A 26 -13.30 7.34 11.31
C ARG A 26 -12.22 7.96 10.42
N PRO A 27 -12.51 9.02 9.66
CA PRO A 27 -11.48 9.78 8.98
C PRO A 27 -10.39 10.23 9.96
N LYS A 28 -9.12 10.22 9.52
CA LYS A 28 -7.94 10.65 10.31
C LYS A 28 -7.76 9.91 11.64
N SER A 29 -8.14 8.63 11.71
CA SER A 29 -7.97 7.79 12.90
C SER A 29 -6.51 7.36 13.14
N PHE A 30 -5.69 7.33 12.10
CA PHE A 30 -4.30 6.89 12.18
C PHE A 30 -3.37 8.01 11.73
N PRO A 31 -2.24 8.26 12.42
CA PRO A 31 -1.28 9.26 11.96
C PRO A 31 -0.70 8.87 10.60
N LEU A 32 -0.33 7.61 10.42
CA LEU A 32 0.28 7.09 9.20
C LEU A 32 -0.35 5.75 8.81
N VAL A 33 -0.59 5.55 7.52
CA VAL A 33 -0.99 4.24 6.97
C VAL A 33 0.11 3.72 6.06
N ILE A 34 0.60 2.51 6.33
CA ILE A 34 1.62 1.85 5.51
C ILE A 34 0.98 0.65 4.81
N VAL A 35 1.16 0.56 3.49
CA VAL A 35 0.61 -0.51 2.67
C VAL A 35 1.76 -1.20 1.94
N SER A 36 1.97 -2.47 2.23
CA SER A 36 3.05 -3.26 1.65
C SER A 36 2.51 -4.45 0.88
N ASP A 37 2.82 -4.55 -0.41
CA ASP A 37 2.52 -5.69 -1.29
C ASP A 37 1.04 -6.15 -1.24
N ALA A 38 0.12 -5.18 -1.17
CA ALA A 38 -1.32 -5.45 -1.08
C ALA A 38 -2.10 -4.93 -2.30
N LEU A 39 -1.77 -3.71 -2.76
CA LEU A 39 -2.51 -3.05 -3.84
C LEU A 39 -2.30 -3.70 -5.21
N ASP A 40 -1.17 -4.39 -5.41
CA ASP A 40 -0.85 -5.06 -6.67
C ASP A 40 -1.85 -6.16 -7.02
N TYR A 41 -2.52 -6.75 -6.02
CA TYR A 41 -3.54 -7.79 -6.20
C TYR A 41 -4.93 -7.22 -6.52
N LEU A 42 -5.14 -5.91 -6.37
CA LEU A 42 -6.43 -5.29 -6.59
C LEU A 42 -6.68 -4.97 -8.07
N SER A 43 -7.91 -5.22 -8.50
CA SER A 43 -8.40 -4.72 -9.79
C SER A 43 -8.51 -3.18 -9.75
N PRO A 44 -8.45 -2.48 -10.89
CA PRO A 44 -8.66 -1.04 -10.93
C PRO A 44 -9.96 -0.59 -10.23
N ARG A 45 -11.05 -1.37 -10.36
CA ARG A 45 -12.33 -1.10 -9.69
C ARG A 45 -12.22 -1.03 -8.16
N TYR A 46 -11.45 -1.94 -7.55
CA TYR A 46 -11.27 -1.96 -6.10
C TYR A 46 -10.21 -0.96 -5.67
N LEU A 47 -9.13 -0.82 -6.43
CA LEU A 47 -8.08 0.15 -6.15
C LEU A 47 -8.65 1.58 -6.03
N ASN A 48 -9.59 1.95 -6.92
CA ASN A 48 -10.31 3.23 -6.91
C ASN A 48 -11.13 3.51 -5.66
N LYS A 49 -11.37 2.50 -4.83
CA LYS A 49 -12.06 2.66 -3.55
C LYS A 49 -11.09 2.52 -2.38
N THR A 50 -10.20 1.54 -2.45
CA THR A 50 -9.28 1.18 -1.38
C THR A 50 -8.26 2.28 -1.09
N LEU A 51 -7.59 2.84 -2.13
CA LEU A 51 -6.55 3.84 -1.87
C LEU A 51 -7.13 5.16 -1.32
N PRO A 52 -8.24 5.70 -1.86
CA PRO A 52 -8.93 6.82 -1.22
C PRO A 52 -9.36 6.53 0.23
N ASP A 53 -9.82 5.31 0.53
CA ASP A 53 -10.21 4.96 1.89
C ASP A 53 -9.01 4.94 2.86
N PHE A 54 -7.83 4.49 2.41
CA PHE A 54 -6.59 4.61 3.17
C PHE A 54 -6.18 6.06 3.42
N ALA A 55 -6.28 6.92 2.40
CA ALA A 55 -6.02 8.35 2.55
C ALA A 55 -7.03 9.03 3.49
N ARG A 56 -8.29 8.56 3.51
CA ARG A 56 -9.34 9.05 4.41
C ARG A 56 -9.02 8.72 5.87
N VAL A 57 -8.63 7.49 6.19
CA VAL A 57 -8.37 7.07 7.58
C VAL A 57 -7.01 7.55 8.11
N SER A 58 -6.11 7.95 7.22
CA SER A 58 -4.82 8.55 7.55
C SER A 58 -4.93 10.05 7.87
N ALA A 59 -4.21 10.54 8.87
CA ALA A 59 -4.09 11.96 9.20
C ALA A 59 -2.92 12.64 8.49
N ASP A 60 -1.73 12.03 8.50
CA ASP A 60 -0.50 12.66 7.99
C ASP A 60 -0.11 12.16 6.59
N GLY A 61 -0.41 10.91 6.27
CA GLY A 61 -0.21 10.38 4.92
C GLY A 61 -0.18 8.86 4.79
N VAL A 62 -0.11 8.42 3.53
CA VAL A 62 -0.07 7.00 3.17
C VAL A 62 1.28 6.68 2.54
N VAL A 63 1.92 5.59 2.96
CA VAL A 63 3.15 5.08 2.33
C VAL A 63 2.82 3.79 1.60
N LEU A 64 3.08 3.74 0.30
CA LEU A 64 2.81 2.59 -0.56
C LEU A 64 4.12 1.92 -0.96
N PHE A 65 4.25 0.63 -0.69
CA PHE A 65 5.31 -0.24 -1.19
C PHE A 65 4.71 -1.21 -2.23
N THR A 66 5.10 -1.05 -3.49
CA THR A 66 4.56 -1.83 -4.63
C THR A 66 5.67 -2.40 -5.49
N GLY A 67 5.44 -3.56 -6.12
CA GLY A 67 6.49 -4.23 -6.88
C GLY A 67 6.83 -3.53 -8.20
N PHE A 68 8.07 -3.71 -8.69
CA PHE A 68 8.46 -3.26 -10.03
C PHE A 68 7.90 -4.19 -11.12
N PRO A 69 7.37 -3.65 -12.24
CA PRO A 69 7.08 -4.46 -13.41
C PRO A 69 8.32 -5.24 -13.88
N GLY A 70 8.14 -6.48 -14.33
CA GLY A 70 9.21 -7.29 -14.92
C GLY A 70 10.21 -7.93 -13.94
N GLN A 71 10.30 -7.47 -12.69
CA GLN A 71 11.24 -8.06 -11.72
C GLN A 71 10.78 -9.40 -11.12
N ARG A 72 9.47 -9.66 -11.07
CA ARG A 72 8.92 -10.93 -10.60
C ARG A 72 7.77 -11.37 -11.49
N LYS A 73 7.96 -12.44 -12.27
CA LYS A 73 6.84 -13.19 -12.86
C LYS A 73 6.12 -13.88 -11.70
N ALA A 74 4.80 -13.70 -11.58
CA ALA A 74 4.02 -14.40 -10.57
C ALA A 74 4.26 -15.91 -10.70
N LYS A 75 4.67 -16.58 -9.62
CA LYS A 75 4.84 -18.03 -9.66
C LYS A 75 3.45 -18.65 -9.81
N ALA A 76 3.33 -19.76 -10.53
CA ALA A 76 2.04 -20.46 -10.67
C ALA A 76 1.41 -20.79 -9.30
N ALA A 77 2.24 -21.04 -8.28
CA ALA A 77 1.85 -21.24 -6.89
C ALA A 77 1.21 -20.01 -6.22
N ASP A 78 1.56 -18.78 -6.65
CA ASP A 78 0.94 -17.56 -6.15
C ASP A 78 -0.48 -17.41 -6.73
N VAL A 79 -0.67 -17.79 -7.99
CA VAL A 79 -1.99 -17.74 -8.64
C VAL A 79 -2.95 -18.76 -8.03
N SER A 80 -2.50 -19.97 -7.73
CA SER A 80 -3.35 -20.99 -7.08
C SER A 80 -3.71 -20.65 -5.63
N LYS A 81 -2.82 -19.94 -4.92
CA LYS A 81 -3.03 -19.55 -3.51
C LYS A 81 -3.86 -18.28 -3.34
N TYR A 82 -3.71 -17.30 -4.24
CA TYR A 82 -4.33 -15.98 -4.12
C TYR A 82 -5.45 -15.73 -5.15
N GLY A 83 -5.72 -16.70 -6.03
CA GLY A 83 -6.78 -16.64 -7.05
C GLY A 83 -6.51 -15.67 -8.21
N ARG A 84 -5.47 -14.82 -8.10
CA ARG A 84 -5.07 -13.87 -9.15
C ARG A 84 -3.57 -13.55 -9.03
N ALA A 85 -2.91 -13.43 -10.18
CA ALA A 85 -1.56 -12.89 -10.25
C ALA A 85 -1.52 -11.40 -9.86
N ALA A 86 -0.50 -11.00 -9.09
CA ALA A 86 -0.21 -9.60 -8.80
C ALA A 86 -0.03 -8.81 -10.11
N LYS A 87 -0.75 -7.69 -10.25
CA LYS A 87 -0.60 -6.76 -11.38
C LYS A 87 0.36 -5.64 -10.98
N LEU A 88 1.65 -5.91 -11.15
CA LEU A 88 2.72 -4.94 -10.89
C LEU A 88 2.61 -3.78 -11.90
N ARG A 89 2.44 -2.57 -11.40
CA ARG A 89 2.25 -1.34 -12.21
C ARG A 89 3.51 -0.50 -12.21
N SER A 90 3.79 0.20 -13.31
CA SER A 90 4.95 1.10 -13.40
C SER A 90 4.73 2.37 -12.56
N SER A 91 5.81 3.07 -12.25
CA SER A 91 5.77 4.35 -11.54
C SER A 91 4.96 5.39 -12.31
N THR A 92 5.09 5.40 -13.64
CA THR A 92 4.30 6.26 -14.53
C THR A 92 2.81 5.95 -14.50
N TRP A 93 2.44 4.68 -14.29
CA TRP A 93 1.05 4.29 -14.11
C TRP A 93 0.52 4.81 -12.77
N TRP A 94 1.29 4.62 -11.69
CA TRP A 94 0.96 5.12 -10.35
C TRP A 94 0.81 6.65 -10.32
N ALA A 95 1.73 7.39 -10.94
CA ALA A 95 1.66 8.85 -11.02
C ALA A 95 0.36 9.33 -11.70
N ARG A 96 -0.01 8.74 -12.85
CA ARG A 96 -1.29 9.03 -13.52
C ARG A 96 -2.49 8.69 -12.65
N TYR A 97 -2.40 7.57 -11.94
CA TYR A 97 -3.45 7.10 -11.05
C TYR A 97 -3.70 8.06 -9.87
N PHE A 98 -2.63 8.57 -9.25
CA PHE A 98 -2.72 9.53 -8.15
C PHE A 98 -3.41 10.82 -8.60
N ILE A 99 -3.04 11.35 -9.78
CA ILE A 99 -3.69 12.52 -10.38
C ILE A 99 -5.20 12.27 -10.59
N GLN A 100 -5.58 11.12 -11.16
CA GLN A 100 -6.98 10.76 -11.41
C GLN A 100 -7.81 10.61 -10.12
N THR A 101 -7.17 10.31 -8.99
CA THR A 101 -7.82 10.10 -7.69
C THR A 101 -7.66 11.27 -6.73
N SER A 102 -7.14 12.41 -7.23
CA SER A 102 -6.85 13.62 -6.45
C SER A 102 -5.96 13.34 -5.24
N LEU A 103 -5.04 12.37 -5.38
CA LEU A 103 -4.01 12.08 -4.38
C LEU A 103 -2.72 12.76 -4.82
N GLU A 104 -2.11 13.48 -3.89
CA GLU A 104 -0.87 14.22 -4.13
C GLU A 104 0.30 13.49 -3.47
N GLU A 105 1.44 13.45 -4.15
CA GLU A 105 2.67 12.99 -3.52
C GLU A 105 3.14 14.00 -2.46
N ASN A 106 3.60 13.46 -1.34
CA ASN A 106 4.24 14.21 -0.29
C ASN A 106 5.75 14.26 -0.56
N GLU A 107 6.17 15.22 -1.40
CA GLU A 107 7.57 15.41 -1.77
C GLU A 107 8.49 15.61 -0.56
N VAL A 108 8.01 16.26 0.50
CA VAL A 108 8.81 16.51 1.72
C VAL A 108 9.12 15.18 2.41
N ALA A 109 8.11 14.32 2.57
CA ALA A 109 8.29 12.98 3.13
C ALA A 109 9.15 12.11 2.23
N ALA A 110 8.94 12.14 0.90
CA ALA A 110 9.74 11.38 -0.06
C ALA A 110 11.23 11.78 -0.02
N LYS A 111 11.54 13.08 -0.01
CA LYS A 111 12.92 13.59 0.10
C LYS A 111 13.54 13.22 1.45
N LYS A 112 12.78 13.28 2.54
CA LYS A 112 13.25 12.86 3.88
C LYS A 112 13.54 11.36 3.92
N PHE A 113 12.69 10.53 3.30
CA PHE A 113 12.90 9.09 3.20
C PHE A 113 14.14 8.76 2.37
N SER A 114 14.32 9.37 1.19
CA SER A 114 15.50 9.16 0.34
C SER A 114 16.80 9.47 1.08
N ARG A 115 16.88 10.60 1.80
CA ARG A 115 18.05 10.93 2.65
C ARG A 115 18.29 9.89 3.75
N ALA A 116 17.24 9.38 4.37
CA ALA A 116 17.37 8.35 5.41
C ALA A 116 17.81 7.01 4.82
N ALA A 117 17.25 6.62 3.67
CA ALA A 117 17.59 5.41 2.95
C ALA A 117 19.08 5.41 2.57
N GLU A 118 19.58 6.51 1.98
CA GLU A 118 21.00 6.70 1.66
C GLU A 118 21.90 6.53 2.88
N LYS A 119 21.58 7.21 3.99
CA LYS A 119 22.35 7.10 5.24
C LYS A 119 22.39 5.68 5.81
N SER A 120 21.33 4.92 5.60
CA SER A 120 21.22 3.52 6.03
C SER A 120 21.73 2.51 5.00
N SER A 121 22.24 2.98 3.86
CA SER A 121 22.59 2.14 2.70
C SER A 121 21.43 1.22 2.25
N TYR A 122 20.19 1.66 2.47
CA TYR A 122 18.99 0.95 2.08
C TYR A 122 18.68 1.16 0.60
N ASN A 123 18.76 0.08 -0.18
CA ASN A 123 18.38 0.08 -1.59
C ASN A 123 17.04 -0.67 -1.77
N PRO A 124 15.92 0.02 -2.01
CA PRO A 124 14.62 -0.63 -2.11
C PRO A 124 14.51 -1.48 -3.38
N SER A 125 14.07 -2.72 -3.22
CA SER A 125 13.71 -3.63 -4.34
C SER A 125 12.25 -3.46 -4.80
N CYS A 126 11.61 -2.35 -4.41
CA CYS A 126 10.24 -2.01 -4.74
C CYS A 126 10.08 -0.50 -4.97
N GLN A 127 8.94 -0.11 -5.52
CA GLN A 127 8.55 1.29 -5.67
C GLN A 127 7.91 1.77 -4.37
N ILE A 128 8.37 2.94 -3.90
CA ILE A 128 7.91 3.54 -2.65
C ILE A 128 7.30 4.91 -2.97
N PHE A 129 6.03 5.10 -2.61
CA PHE A 129 5.33 6.37 -2.79
C PHE A 129 4.87 6.91 -1.44
N HIS A 130 5.11 8.19 -1.19
CA HIS A 130 4.60 8.91 -0.03
C HIS A 130 3.46 9.80 -0.50
N LEU A 131 2.25 9.58 -0.03
CA LEU A 131 1.04 10.32 -0.42
C LEU A 131 0.53 11.15 0.74
N ARG A 132 -0.04 12.31 0.42
CA ARG A 132 -0.78 13.13 1.40
C ARG A 132 -2.14 12.48 1.69
N SER A 133 -2.60 12.64 2.92
CA SER A 133 -4.01 12.42 3.25
C SER A 133 -4.91 13.47 2.61
N TYR A 134 -6.19 13.16 2.45
CA TYR A 134 -7.18 14.18 2.06
C TYR A 134 -7.26 15.27 3.14
N ARG A 135 -7.34 16.53 2.71
CA ARG A 135 -7.48 17.68 3.61
C ARG A 135 -8.83 17.65 4.33
#